data_AF-A0A354H3F5-F1
#
_entry.id   AF-A0A354H3F5-F1
#
_cell.length_a   1.000
_cell.length_b   1.000
_cell.length_c   1.000
_cell.angle_alpha   90.00
_cell.angle_beta   90.00
_cell.angle_gamma   90.00
#
_symmetry.space_group_name_H-M   'P 1'
#
loop_
_entity.id
_entity.type
_entity.pdbx_description
1 polymer ?
#
loop_
_entity_poly.entity_id
_entity_poly.type
_entity_poly.pdbx_seq_one_letter_code
_entity_poly.pdbx_strand_id
1 'polypeptide(L)' 'MKIREHRGFQIQVHGRVDCFTVEIHRKDKLLYTVLNPDTLDGCFNTSTAAIQAALEWIDHTYPAGRIKYFG' A
#
# COMPACT_ATOMS: atom_id res chain seq x y z
N MET A 1 -10.53 -5.88 -7.94
CA MET A 1 -9.65 -4.70 -7.75
C MET A 1 -10.44 -3.66 -6.96
N LYS A 2 -9.93 -3.20 -5.81
CA LYS A 2 -10.51 -2.07 -5.06
C LYS A 2 -9.46 -0.97 -4.99
N ILE A 3 -9.86 0.25 -5.33
CA ILE A 3 -8.99 1.44 -5.32
C ILE A 3 -9.48 2.35 -4.19
N ARG A 4 -8.57 2.75 -3.30
CA ARG A 4 -8.83 3.68 -2.21
C ARG A 4 -7.83 4.83 -2.26
N GLU A 5 -8.28 6.05 -2.04
CA GLU A 5 -7.38 7.20 -1.94
C GLU A 5 -7.08 7.52 -0.47
N HIS A 6 -5.80 7.81 -0.17
CA HIS A 6 -5.35 8.25 1.13
C HIS A 6 -4.23 9.29 1.00
N ARG A 7 -4.43 10.52 1.47
CA ARG A 7 -3.43 11.62 1.43
C ARG A 7 -2.81 11.88 0.04
N GLY A 8 -3.60 11.69 -1.03
CA GLY A 8 -3.14 11.84 -2.42
C GLY A 8 -2.34 10.65 -2.96
N PHE A 9 -2.32 9.53 -2.23
CA PHE A 9 -1.87 8.23 -2.70
C PHE A 9 -3.07 7.37 -3.08
N GLN A 10 -2.95 6.63 -4.18
CA GLN A 10 -3.92 5.64 -4.61
C GLN A 10 -3.44 4.26 -4.17
N ILE A 11 -4.26 3.57 -3.40
CA ILE A 11 -4.01 2.23 -2.89
C ILE A 11 -4.83 1.26 -3.73
N GLN A 12 -4.16 0.45 -4.54
CA GLN A 12 -4.78 -0.57 -5.39
C GLN A 12 -4.59 -1.93 -4.74
N VAL A 13 -5.70 -2.59 -4.40
CA VAL A 13 -5.65 -3.94 -3.82
C VAL A 13 -5.86 -4.98 -4.92
N HIS A 14 -4.86 -5.82 -5.09
CA HIS A 14 -4.83 -6.95 -6.01
C HIS A 14 -4.99 -8.21 -5.17
N GLY A 15 -5.93 -9.08 -5.50
CA GLY A 15 -6.05 -10.30 -4.70
C GLY A 15 -6.93 -11.35 -5.32
N ARG A 16 -6.61 -12.59 -4.95
CA ARG A 16 -7.45 -13.78 -5.10
C ARG A 16 -7.90 -14.23 -3.71
N VAL A 17 -8.80 -15.22 -3.65
CA VAL A 17 -9.51 -15.65 -2.44
C VAL A 17 -8.59 -15.87 -1.21
N ASP A 18 -7.33 -16.26 -1.40
CA ASP A 18 -6.35 -16.54 -0.34
C ASP A 18 -5.02 -15.75 -0.43
N CYS A 19 -4.93 -14.75 -1.31
CA CYS A 19 -3.72 -13.92 -1.40
C CYS A 19 -4.10 -12.51 -1.83
N PHE A 20 -3.81 -11.54 -0.98
CA PHE A 20 -3.98 -10.12 -1.26
C PHE A 20 -2.62 -9.42 -1.25
N THR A 21 -2.32 -8.70 -2.31
CA THR A 21 -1.21 -7.75 -2.42
C THR A 21 -1.77 -6.35 -2.62
N VAL A 22 -0.97 -5.34 -2.30
CA VAL A 22 -1.41 -3.96 -2.43
C VAL A 22 -0.31 -3.10 -3.02
N GLU A 23 -0.71 -2.27 -3.96
CA GLU A 23 0.15 -1.34 -4.68
C GLU A 23 -0.20 0.08 -4.27
N ILE A 24 0.82 0.89 -3.99
CA ILE A 24 0.71 2.28 -3.60
C ILE A 24 1.20 3.12 -4.76
N HIS A 25 0.30 3.93 -5.31
CA HIS A 25 0.56 4.83 -6.41
C HIS A 25 0.43 6.29 -5.96
N ARG A 26 1.09 7.19 -6.68
CA ARG A 26 0.91 8.64 -6.54
C ARG A 26 1.12 9.29 -7.91
N LYS A 27 0.18 10.14 -8.32
CA LYS A 27 0.19 10.76 -9.66
C LYS A 27 0.39 9.72 -10.78
N ASP A 28 -0.40 8.64 -10.74
CA ASP A 28 -0.33 7.49 -11.66
C ASP A 28 1.00 6.72 -11.71
N LYS A 29 1.99 7.03 -10.86
CA LYS A 29 3.22 6.24 -10.71
C LYS A 29 3.12 5.27 -9.56
N LEU A 30 3.48 4.01 -9.80
CA LEU A 30 3.72 3.03 -8.74
C LEU A 30 4.92 3.50 -7.89
N LEU A 31 4.69 3.68 -6.60
CA LEU A 31 5.74 4.03 -5.64
C LEU A 31 6.26 2.80 -4.92
N TYR A 32 5.35 1.92 -4.49
CA TYR A 32 5.71 0.77 -3.67
C TYR A 32 4.63 -0.30 -3.71
N THR A 33 5.06 -1.56 -3.65
CA THR A 33 4.16 -2.72 -3.49
C THR A 33 4.39 -3.29 -2.10
N VAL A 34 3.36 -3.29 -1.26
CA VAL A 34 3.47 -3.82 0.10
C VAL A 34 3.25 -5.33 0.04
N LEU A 35 4.24 -6.04 0.54
CA LEU A 35 4.25 -7.49 0.67
C LEU A 35 4.26 -7.86 2.16
N ASN A 36 3.64 -8.98 2.48
CA ASN A 36 3.59 -9.52 3.83
C ASN A 36 4.87 -10.31 4.14
N PRO A 37 5.76 -9.83 5.03
CA PRO A 37 7.03 -10.50 5.32
C PRO A 37 6.85 -11.84 6.05
N ASP A 38 5.71 -12.07 6.69
CA ASP A 38 5.40 -13.30 7.43
C ASP A 38 4.97 -14.46 6.53
N THR A 39 4.85 -14.24 5.23
CA THR A 39 4.42 -15.26 4.25
C THR A 39 5.46 -15.44 3.15
N LEU A 40 5.73 -16.69 2.76
CA LEU A 40 6.65 -17.02 1.67
C LEU A 40 6.24 -16.37 0.33
N ASP A 41 4.94 -16.23 0.10
CA ASP A 41 4.38 -15.63 -1.11
C ASP A 41 4.27 -14.09 -1.06
N GLY A 42 4.58 -13.46 0.08
CA GLY A 42 4.43 -12.02 0.26
C GLY A 42 2.97 -11.54 0.29
N CYS A 43 2.02 -12.44 0.49
CA CYS A 43 0.58 -12.18 0.44
C CYS A 43 -0.02 -11.92 1.82
N PHE A 44 -0.95 -10.98 1.90
CA PHE A 44 -1.84 -10.83 3.05
C PHE A 44 -3.01 -11.81 2.94
N ASN A 45 -3.40 -12.39 4.08
CA ASN A 45 -4.55 -13.30 4.16
C ASN A 45 -5.90 -12.59 3.97
N THR A 46 -5.93 -11.26 4.13
CA THR A 46 -7.15 -10.46 3.95
C THR A 46 -6.84 -9.15 3.25
N SER A 47 -7.80 -8.64 2.47
CA SER A 47 -7.69 -7.31 1.86
C SER A 47 -7.55 -6.19 2.89
N THR A 48 -8.15 -6.36 4.07
CA THR A 48 -8.12 -5.35 5.13
C THR A 48 -6.70 -5.22 5.71
N ALA A 49 -6.04 -6.34 5.98
CA ALA A 49 -4.66 -6.36 6.43
C ALA A 49 -3.71 -5.72 5.40
N ALA A 50 -3.90 -6.04 4.10
CA ALA A 50 -3.12 -5.41 3.04
C ALA A 50 -3.30 -3.89 3.02
N ILE A 51 -4.55 -3.41 3.04
CA ILE A 51 -4.84 -1.97 3.07
C ILE A 51 -4.22 -1.32 4.31
N GLN A 52 -4.32 -1.94 5.48
CA GLN A 52 -3.75 -1.39 6.71
C GLN A 52 -2.23 -1.26 6.61
N ALA A 53 -1.53 -2.29 6.13
CA ALA A 53 -0.09 -2.24 5.91
C ALA A 53 0.31 -1.13 4.92
N ALA A 54 -0.49 -0.90 3.87
CA ALA A 54 -0.28 0.22 2.96
C ALA A 54 -0.48 1.60 3.61
N LEU A 55 -1.50 1.74 4.45
CA LEU A 55 -1.71 2.97 5.21
C LEU A 55 -0.55 3.24 6.18
N GLU A 56 -0.12 2.22 6.92
CA GLU A 56 1.01 2.32 7.85
C GLU A 56 2.30 2.68 7.13
N TRP A 57 2.57 2.08 5.96
CA TRP A 57 3.70 2.47 5.13
C TRP A 57 3.61 3.93 4.69
N ILE A 58 2.45 4.39 4.22
CA ILE A 58 2.26 5.80 3.80
C ILE A 58 2.49 6.75 4.98
N ASP A 59 1.90 6.47 6.14
CA ASP A 59 2.06 7.31 7.33
C ASP A 59 3.50 7.32 7.86
N HIS A 60 4.20 6.19 7.79
CA HIS A 60 5.59 6.07 8.23
C HIS A 60 6.58 6.72 7.25
N THR A 61 6.37 6.54 5.94
CA THR A 61 7.21 7.13 4.89
C THR A 61 6.94 8.63 4.71
N TYR A 62 5.68 9.06 4.88
CA TYR A 62 5.22 10.43 4.71
C TYR A 62 4.46 10.94 5.95
N PRO A 63 5.14 11.09 7.10
CA PRO A 63 4.50 11.57 8.32
C PRO A 63 3.99 13.01 8.11
N ALA A 64 2.82 13.31 8.67
CA ALA A 64 2.21 14.63 8.60
C ALA A 64 3.20 15.70 9.08
N GLY A 65 3.55 16.65 8.19
CA GLY A 65 4.50 17.73 8.49
C GLY A 65 5.89 17.61 7.86
N ARG A 66 6.28 16.45 7.30
CA ARG A 66 7.49 16.33 6.48
C ARG A 66 7.11 16.14 5.01
N ILE A 67 6.91 17.26 4.33
CA ILE A 67 7.09 17.34 2.87
C ILE A 67 8.59 17.08 2.64
N LYS A 68 8.98 15.80 2.53
CA LYS A 68 10.30 15.48 1.99
C LYS A 68 10.23 15.81 0.50
N TYR A 69 10.78 16.99 0.20
CA TYR A 69 11.25 17.41 -1.11
C TYR A 69 11.73 16.20 -1.92
N PHE A 70 11.03 15.88 -3.00
CA PHE A 70 11.67 15.21 -4.12
C PHE A 70 12.50 16.31 -4.79
N GLY A 71 13.81 16.30 -4.53
CA GLY A 71 14.79 16.99 -5.37
C GLY A 71 14.96 16.27 -6.69
#